data_AF-A0AAV4N107-F1
#
_entry.id   AF-A0AAV4N107-F1
#
_cell.length_a   1.000
_cell.length_b   1.000
_cell.length_c   1.000
_cell.angle_alpha   90.00
_cell.angle_beta   90.00
_cell.angle_gamma   90.00
#
_symmetry.space_group_name_H-M   'P 1'
#
loop_
_entity.id
_entity.type
_entity.pdbx_description
1 polymer ?
#
loop_
_entity_poly.entity_id
_entity_poly.type
_entity_poly.pdbx_seq_one_letter_code
_entity_poly.pdbx_strand_id
1 'polypeptide(L)'
;MASLFLNTLTPKFYVALTGTSSLISGLILIFEWWYFRKYGTSFIEQVSLNHISPWLGGGDGNGDTASNGSSSEGGGGDSGGGGGSGNGNSTNNNNQQAAFECKVWRNPLSLFRGSEYNRFLWTTNKEPLTYYDMNLSAQDHQTFFTCEADGNKPEYEIMQTAWRERDPEARVKAAHQALEKNPECAPAYILLAEEESSSILESEKLFRQALKVAEVNYRRSQQLQHQGPTQETMHRRDTNVLVYTRRRLAMCARKLGKLRESVKIMRDLIKEFPMMNVFNIHENLIEALLEMQAYADVQAVLAKYDDINLPKSATICYTAALLKARGVFPDIASKRGLSTAEMNAVEAIHRAVEFNPHVPNYLLEMRSLILPPEHILKRGDSEAIAYSFFHLPHWKRVEGALNLLHCTWEGTFRMIPYPLEKGHLFYPYPTCTETTDRELLPIFHEVSVYPKKELPFFILFTAGLCSFTALLALFTHLYPEPMGTFAKNIFSDISLCCNTERLKAVGWLSLPLGYMLEKVEAMLPSSLLHQLSRI
;
A
#
# COMPACT_ATOMS: atom_id res chain seq x y z
N MET A 1 -25.61 -20.37 43.53
CA MET A 1 -26.35 -19.55 42.54
C MET A 1 -26.32 -20.13 41.11
N ALA A 2 -25.30 -20.91 40.71
CA ALA A 2 -25.29 -21.57 39.38
C ALA A 2 -26.32 -22.71 39.21
N SER A 3 -26.65 -23.46 40.26
CA SER A 3 -27.57 -24.62 40.22
C SER A 3 -29.05 -24.29 39.99
N LEU A 4 -29.44 -23.01 40.10
CA LEU A 4 -30.79 -22.55 39.75
C LEU A 4 -30.93 -22.23 38.26
N PHE A 5 -29.82 -21.94 37.56
CA PHE A 5 -29.85 -21.52 36.15
C PHE A 5 -30.19 -22.68 35.19
N LEU A 6 -29.87 -23.93 35.57
CA LEU A 6 -30.14 -25.12 34.76
C LEU A 6 -31.51 -25.76 35.03
N ASN A 7 -32.14 -25.48 36.18
CA ASN A 7 -33.37 -26.15 36.61
C ASN A 7 -34.68 -25.41 36.24
N THR A 8 -34.61 -24.36 35.42
CA THR A 8 -35.81 -23.59 34.98
C THR A 8 -35.92 -23.47 33.44
N LEU A 9 -35.11 -24.23 32.70
CA LEU A 9 -35.20 -24.33 31.24
C LEU A 9 -36.37 -25.25 30.87
N THR A 10 -37.57 -24.69 30.77
CA THR A 10 -38.78 -25.46 30.40
C THR A 10 -38.61 -26.12 29.02
N PRO A 11 -39.28 -27.26 28.74
CA PRO A 11 -39.21 -27.91 27.43
C PRO A 11 -39.57 -26.98 26.25
N LYS A 12 -40.45 -26.00 26.49
CA LYS A 12 -40.81 -24.96 25.51
C LYS A 12 -39.62 -24.07 25.12
N PHE A 13 -38.71 -23.78 26.04
CA PHE A 13 -37.48 -23.04 25.75
C PHE A 13 -36.55 -23.86 24.83
N TYR A 14 -36.34 -25.14 25.12
CA TYR A 14 -35.53 -26.01 24.24
C TYR A 14 -36.13 -26.13 22.83
N VAL A 15 -37.45 -26.27 22.71
CA VAL A 15 -38.14 -26.28 21.40
C VAL A 15 -37.98 -24.94 20.67
N ALA A 16 -38.13 -23.81 21.35
CA ALA A 16 -37.92 -22.48 20.75
C ALA A 16 -36.46 -22.25 20.33
N LEU A 17 -35.50 -22.67 21.15
CA LEU A 17 -34.07 -22.58 20.86
C LEU A 17 -33.65 -23.48 19.69
N THR A 18 -34.23 -24.69 19.59
CA THR A 18 -33.98 -25.62 18.47
C THR A 18 -34.64 -25.12 17.18
N GLY A 19 -35.85 -24.57 17.27
CA GLY A 19 -36.55 -23.98 16.11
C GLY A 19 -35.83 -22.75 15.57
N THR A 20 -35.37 -21.86 16.45
CA THR A 20 -34.59 -20.67 16.05
C THR A 20 -33.21 -21.03 15.51
N SER A 21 -32.47 -21.96 16.14
CA SER A 21 -31.16 -22.39 15.64
C SER A 21 -31.26 -23.14 14.31
N SER A 22 -32.30 -23.95 14.10
CA SER A 22 -32.58 -24.62 12.83
C SER A 22 -32.93 -23.62 11.72
N LEU A 23 -33.77 -22.62 12.01
CA LEU A 23 -34.12 -21.58 11.05
C LEU A 23 -32.92 -20.69 10.68
N ILE A 24 -32.11 -20.29 11.66
CA ILE A 24 -30.86 -19.53 11.43
C ILE A 24 -29.88 -20.37 10.59
N SER A 25 -29.67 -21.65 10.94
CA SER A 25 -28.81 -22.57 10.17
C SER A 25 -29.30 -22.75 8.73
N GLY A 26 -30.60 -22.90 8.53
CA GLY A 26 -31.21 -23.03 7.21
C GLY A 26 -31.05 -21.78 6.34
N LEU A 27 -31.20 -20.58 6.93
CA LEU A 27 -30.91 -19.32 6.24
C LEU A 27 -29.43 -19.25 5.86
N ILE A 28 -28.51 -19.46 6.81
CA ILE A 28 -27.06 -19.44 6.55
C ILE A 28 -26.70 -20.35 5.37
N LEU A 29 -27.22 -21.58 5.34
CA LEU A 29 -26.96 -22.54 4.26
C LEU A 29 -27.48 -22.08 2.89
N ILE A 30 -28.68 -21.47 2.82
CA ILE A 30 -29.23 -20.91 1.57
C ILE A 30 -28.35 -19.75 1.06
N PHE A 31 -27.92 -18.86 1.96
CA PHE A 31 -27.09 -17.71 1.58
C PHE A 31 -25.64 -18.10 1.26
N GLU A 32 -25.09 -19.11 1.92
CA GLU A 32 -23.80 -19.71 1.57
C GLU A 32 -23.85 -20.36 0.18
N TRP A 33 -24.91 -21.10 -0.14
CA TRP A 33 -25.10 -21.66 -1.47
C TRP A 33 -25.22 -20.59 -2.56
N TRP A 34 -25.91 -19.47 -2.26
CA TRP A 34 -26.00 -18.32 -3.17
C TRP A 34 -24.65 -17.60 -3.34
N TYR A 35 -23.89 -17.43 -2.25
CA TYR A 35 -22.55 -16.85 -2.27
C TYR A 35 -21.57 -17.71 -3.08
N PHE A 36 -21.51 -19.01 -2.79
CA PHE A 36 -20.69 -19.98 -3.52
C PHE A 36 -20.99 -19.96 -5.02
N ARG A 37 -22.28 -19.93 -5.39
CA ARG A 37 -22.70 -19.84 -6.80
C ARG A 37 -22.27 -18.53 -7.49
N LYS A 38 -22.06 -17.45 -6.74
CA LYS A 38 -21.67 -16.13 -7.28
C LYS A 38 -20.15 -15.91 -7.31
N TYR A 39 -19.42 -16.42 -6.32
CA TYR A 39 -17.99 -16.12 -6.13
C TYR A 39 -17.06 -17.35 -6.27
N GLY A 40 -17.61 -18.57 -6.30
CA GLY A 40 -16.86 -19.81 -6.53
C GLY A 40 -16.11 -20.38 -5.33
N THR A 41 -16.24 -19.78 -4.15
CA THR A 41 -15.59 -20.19 -2.88
C THR A 41 -16.61 -20.17 -1.74
N SER A 42 -16.43 -21.00 -0.70
CA SER A 42 -17.31 -20.95 0.48
C SER A 42 -17.08 -19.64 1.25
N PHE A 43 -18.15 -19.12 1.85
CA PHE A 43 -18.09 -17.93 2.69
C PHE A 43 -17.49 -18.28 4.06
N ILE A 44 -17.90 -19.40 4.66
CA ILE A 44 -17.32 -19.92 5.90
C ILE A 44 -15.84 -20.23 5.71
N GLU A 45 -15.43 -20.78 4.58
CA GLU A 45 -14.03 -21.03 4.21
C GLU A 45 -13.20 -19.74 4.14
N GLN A 46 -13.69 -18.69 3.47
CA GLN A 46 -13.01 -17.39 3.44
C GLN A 46 -12.89 -16.74 4.84
N VAL A 47 -13.93 -16.86 5.68
CA VAL A 47 -13.89 -16.28 7.04
C VAL A 47 -13.03 -17.12 7.98
N SER A 48 -13.04 -18.45 7.88
CA SER A 48 -12.23 -19.33 8.72
C SER A 48 -10.74 -19.19 8.38
N LEU A 49 -10.38 -19.12 7.10
CA LEU A 49 -9.00 -18.87 6.68
C LEU A 49 -8.49 -17.50 7.17
N ASN A 50 -9.32 -16.45 7.11
CA ASN A 50 -8.89 -15.09 7.50
C ASN A 50 -8.92 -14.81 9.02
N HIS A 51 -9.81 -15.44 9.79
CA HIS A 51 -10.01 -15.13 11.22
C HIS A 51 -9.72 -16.28 12.18
N ILE A 52 -9.72 -17.54 11.71
CA ILE A 52 -9.59 -18.73 12.58
C ILE A 52 -8.24 -19.44 12.35
N SER A 53 -7.72 -19.46 11.12
CA SER A 53 -6.40 -20.06 10.82
C SER A 53 -5.24 -19.49 11.66
N PRO A 54 -5.17 -18.18 12.00
CA PRO A 54 -4.10 -17.64 12.86
C PRO A 54 -4.19 -18.14 14.32
N TRP A 55 -5.30 -18.76 14.70
CA TRP A 55 -5.61 -19.18 16.07
C TRP A 55 -5.53 -20.70 16.29
N LEU A 56 -5.59 -21.50 15.22
CA LEU A 56 -5.79 -22.95 15.30
C LEU A 56 -4.59 -23.82 14.87
N GLY A 57 -3.48 -23.21 14.40
CA GLY A 57 -2.16 -23.84 14.39
C GLY A 57 -2.08 -25.23 13.77
N GLY A 58 -2.68 -25.44 12.60
CA GLY A 58 -2.66 -26.70 11.86
C GLY A 58 -2.25 -26.49 10.40
N GLY A 59 -1.24 -27.23 9.94
CA GLY A 59 -0.89 -27.29 8.53
C GLY A 59 -1.51 -28.54 7.90
N ASP A 60 -2.15 -28.39 6.75
CA ASP A 60 -2.75 -29.51 6.03
C ASP A 60 -1.81 -30.07 4.96
N GLY A 61 -1.69 -31.40 4.97
CA GLY A 61 -1.11 -32.20 3.90
C GLY A 61 -2.22 -32.94 3.13
N ASN A 62 -1.83 -33.52 1.97
CA ASN A 62 -2.70 -34.06 0.91
C ASN A 62 -3.60 -33.01 0.23
N GLY A 63 -3.65 -32.88 -1.10
CA GLY A 63 -2.99 -33.64 -2.16
C GLY A 63 -3.92 -34.68 -2.79
N ASP A 64 -4.46 -34.33 -3.96
CA ASP A 64 -4.99 -35.27 -4.95
C ASP A 64 -4.73 -34.76 -6.38
N THR A 65 -3.75 -35.40 -7.03
CA THR A 65 -3.50 -35.47 -8.48
C THR A 65 -4.62 -36.24 -9.21
N ALA A 66 -4.85 -36.15 -10.53
CA ALA A 66 -4.26 -35.38 -11.62
C ALA A 66 -5.27 -35.25 -12.80
N SER A 67 -5.11 -34.23 -13.65
CA SER A 67 -4.78 -34.31 -15.10
C SER A 67 -5.88 -33.68 -15.97
N ASN A 68 -5.67 -33.22 -17.22
CA ASN A 68 -4.49 -32.79 -18.01
C ASN A 68 -5.00 -31.88 -19.15
N GLY A 69 -4.22 -31.00 -19.81
CA GLY A 69 -2.83 -30.58 -19.64
C GLY A 69 -2.35 -29.80 -20.89
N SER A 70 -1.33 -28.94 -20.77
CA SER A 70 -0.30 -28.66 -21.82
C SER A 70 0.69 -27.56 -21.41
N SER A 71 1.94 -27.99 -21.18
CA SER A 71 3.23 -27.30 -21.43
C SER A 71 3.28 -25.79 -21.73
N SER A 72 4.13 -25.04 -21.02
CA SER A 72 5.53 -24.87 -21.43
C SER A 72 6.42 -24.16 -20.38
N GLU A 73 7.54 -24.84 -20.10
CA GLU A 73 8.90 -24.39 -19.76
C GLU A 73 9.17 -22.97 -19.22
N GLY A 74 10.02 -22.92 -18.18
CA GLY A 74 10.64 -21.69 -17.69
C GLY A 74 12.11 -21.55 -18.10
N GLY A 75 12.58 -20.31 -18.09
CA GLY A 75 13.98 -19.89 -17.96
C GLY A 75 13.98 -18.60 -17.14
N GLY A 76 15.02 -18.23 -16.41
CA GLY A 76 16.40 -18.70 -16.42
C GLY A 76 17.27 -17.53 -15.96
N GLY A 77 17.21 -17.22 -14.66
CA GLY A 77 17.94 -16.09 -14.08
C GLY A 77 19.40 -16.46 -13.86
N ASP A 78 20.29 -15.89 -14.68
CA ASP A 78 21.74 -16.09 -14.58
C ASP A 78 22.32 -15.47 -13.31
N SER A 79 23.17 -16.23 -12.62
CA SER A 79 23.98 -15.77 -11.49
C SER A 79 25.26 -16.62 -11.34
N GLY A 80 26.27 -16.32 -12.15
CA GLY A 80 27.65 -16.70 -11.82
C GLY A 80 28.24 -15.77 -10.72
N GLY A 81 29.12 -16.23 -9.82
CA GLY A 81 29.58 -17.60 -9.60
C GLY A 81 30.85 -17.63 -8.71
N GLY A 82 30.86 -18.53 -7.71
CA GLY A 82 32.01 -18.77 -6.81
C GLY A 82 32.15 -17.78 -5.64
N GLY A 83 32.61 -18.17 -4.45
CA GLY A 83 32.96 -19.50 -3.97
C GLY A 83 34.04 -19.45 -2.87
N GLY A 84 33.66 -19.53 -1.59
CA GLY A 84 34.60 -19.53 -0.46
C GLY A 84 33.92 -19.88 0.86
N SER A 85 34.43 -20.91 1.56
CA SER A 85 33.77 -21.55 2.70
C SER A 85 34.11 -20.92 4.05
N GLY A 86 33.14 -20.82 4.96
CA GLY A 86 33.30 -20.38 6.36
C GLY A 86 32.09 -20.77 7.20
N ASN A 87 32.27 -21.70 8.15
CA ASN A 87 31.18 -22.42 8.81
C ASN A 87 30.59 -21.67 10.02
N GLY A 88 29.27 -21.68 10.20
CA GLY A 88 28.57 -20.89 11.24
C GLY A 88 27.14 -21.36 11.50
N ASN A 89 26.96 -22.63 11.83
CA ASN A 89 25.64 -23.26 11.95
C ASN A 89 24.85 -22.79 13.20
N SER A 90 23.71 -22.13 12.98
CA SER A 90 22.59 -22.12 13.93
C SER A 90 21.29 -22.38 13.19
N THR A 91 20.99 -23.67 13.04
CA THR A 91 19.69 -24.18 12.60
C THR A 91 18.58 -23.66 13.50
N ASN A 92 17.67 -22.85 12.96
CA ASN A 92 16.29 -22.80 13.42
C ASN A 92 15.38 -23.14 12.24
N ASN A 93 14.69 -24.28 12.35
CA ASN A 93 13.70 -24.71 11.37
C ASN A 93 12.52 -23.75 11.38
N ASN A 94 12.33 -22.96 10.31
CA ASN A 94 11.14 -22.13 10.12
C ASN A 94 10.65 -22.11 8.66
N ASN A 95 10.85 -23.22 7.93
CA ASN A 95 10.53 -23.32 6.50
C ASN A 95 9.06 -23.72 6.22
N GLN A 96 8.14 -23.38 7.12
CA GLN A 96 6.70 -23.66 7.01
C GLN A 96 5.81 -22.52 7.56
N GLN A 97 6.37 -21.32 7.71
CA GLN A 97 5.64 -20.15 8.21
C GLN A 97 5.93 -18.87 7.41
N ALA A 98 6.03 -19.01 6.08
CA ALA A 98 6.04 -17.88 5.16
C ALA A 98 4.62 -17.33 4.96
N ALA A 99 4.09 -16.65 5.99
CA ALA A 99 3.13 -15.59 5.72
C ALA A 99 3.84 -14.59 4.79
N PHE A 100 3.23 -14.23 3.65
CA PHE A 100 3.88 -13.41 2.62
C PHE A 100 4.36 -12.09 3.23
N GLU A 101 5.67 -11.96 3.46
CA GLU A 101 6.25 -10.75 4.04
C GLU A 101 6.20 -9.62 3.01
N CYS A 102 5.58 -8.50 3.37
CA CYS A 102 5.43 -7.35 2.52
C CYS A 102 6.79 -6.70 2.27
N LYS A 103 7.42 -6.99 1.12
CA LYS A 103 8.72 -6.40 0.77
C LYS A 103 8.62 -4.88 0.68
N VAL A 104 9.23 -4.21 1.65
CA VAL A 104 9.46 -2.77 1.69
C VAL A 104 10.64 -2.38 0.79
N TRP A 105 10.61 -1.16 0.24
CA TRP A 105 11.62 -0.61 -0.66
C TRP A 105 12.03 0.80 -0.22
N ARG A 106 13.30 1.18 -0.40
CA ARG A 106 13.72 2.56 -0.13
C ARG A 106 13.02 3.54 -1.09
N ASN A 107 12.48 4.64 -0.55
CA ASN A 107 11.84 5.70 -1.32
C ASN A 107 12.89 6.42 -2.21
N PRO A 108 12.75 6.39 -3.55
CA PRO A 108 13.69 7.06 -4.44
C PRO A 108 13.67 8.59 -4.27
N LEU A 109 12.57 9.15 -3.78
CA LEU A 109 12.38 10.59 -3.59
C LEU A 109 12.43 11.02 -2.11
N SER A 110 13.00 10.20 -1.21
CA SER A 110 13.13 10.49 0.23
C SER A 110 13.73 11.88 0.51
N LEU A 111 13.19 12.59 1.50
CA LEU A 111 13.65 13.92 1.88
C LEU A 111 15.01 13.86 2.61
N PHE A 112 15.57 15.01 2.96
CA PHE A 112 16.77 15.12 3.80
C PHE A 112 16.38 15.25 5.28
N ARG A 113 17.03 14.52 6.19
CA ARG A 113 16.63 14.46 7.61
C ARG A 113 16.73 15.81 8.30
N GLY A 114 17.93 16.37 8.40
CA GLY A 114 18.16 17.69 9.01
C GLY A 114 17.37 18.80 8.29
N SER A 115 17.50 18.90 6.97
CA SER A 115 17.05 20.08 6.24
C SER A 115 15.56 20.08 5.85
N GLU A 116 14.85 18.95 6.00
CA GLU A 116 13.43 18.84 5.67
C GLU A 116 12.59 18.14 6.75
N TYR A 117 12.93 16.90 7.17
CA TYR A 117 12.16 16.18 8.20
C TYR A 117 12.25 16.85 9.59
N ASN A 118 13.45 17.17 10.06
CA ASN A 118 13.66 17.83 11.35
C ASN A 118 13.05 19.24 11.37
N ARG A 119 13.07 19.96 10.23
CA ARG A 119 12.37 21.25 10.10
C ARG A 119 10.85 21.11 10.29
N PHE A 120 10.24 20.03 9.80
CA PHE A 120 8.82 19.73 10.08
C PHE A 120 8.59 19.39 11.56
N LEU A 121 9.46 18.57 12.16
CA LEU A 121 9.40 18.26 13.59
C LEU A 121 9.47 19.54 14.46
N TRP A 122 10.46 20.41 14.22
CA TRP A 122 10.61 21.68 14.96
C TRP A 122 9.40 22.63 14.79
N THR A 123 8.74 22.60 13.63
CA THR A 123 7.60 23.50 13.34
C THR A 123 6.27 22.96 13.88
N THR A 124 6.09 21.64 13.90
CA THR A 124 4.79 21.00 14.17
C THR A 124 4.74 20.20 15.48
N ASN A 125 5.90 19.92 16.08
CA ASN A 125 6.10 18.99 17.19
C ASN A 125 5.50 17.59 16.93
N LYS A 126 5.60 17.12 15.68
CA LYS A 126 5.16 15.80 15.23
C LYS A 126 6.30 15.07 14.52
N GLU A 127 6.53 13.82 14.88
CA GLU A 127 7.55 12.96 14.26
C GLU A 127 7.13 12.53 12.84
N PRO A 128 7.82 12.96 11.77
CA PRO A 128 7.41 12.65 10.40
C PRO A 128 7.78 11.22 9.96
N LEU A 129 8.74 10.58 10.64
CA LEU A 129 9.23 9.23 10.36
C LEU A 129 8.94 8.31 11.54
N THR A 130 8.60 7.06 11.28
CA THR A 130 8.37 6.08 12.35
C THR A 130 9.68 5.47 12.83
N TYR A 131 9.65 4.88 14.04
CA TYR A 131 10.75 4.08 14.55
C TYR A 131 11.12 2.91 13.60
N TYR A 132 10.12 2.31 12.95
CA TYR A 132 10.31 1.22 12.00
C TYR A 132 11.04 1.70 10.74
N ASP A 133 10.61 2.80 10.13
CA ASP A 133 11.23 3.41 8.94
C ASP A 133 12.69 3.86 9.21
N MET A 134 12.93 4.46 10.37
CA MET A 134 14.30 4.81 10.82
C MET A 134 15.18 3.56 11.04
N ASN A 135 14.60 2.47 11.55
CA ASN A 135 15.33 1.20 11.75
C ASN A 135 15.62 0.47 10.43
N LEU A 136 14.73 0.52 9.44
CA LEU A 136 15.03 0.05 8.07
C LEU A 136 16.20 0.84 7.48
N SER A 137 16.18 2.17 7.66
CA SER A 137 17.25 3.04 7.18
C SER A 137 18.60 2.74 7.81
N ALA A 138 18.63 2.42 9.11
CA ALA A 138 19.83 1.99 9.83
C ALA A 138 20.39 0.65 9.31
N GLN A 139 19.54 -0.27 8.87
CA GLN A 139 19.96 -1.53 8.22
C GLN A 139 20.57 -1.23 6.83
N ASP A 140 19.86 -0.46 6.01
CA ASP A 140 20.32 0.00 4.69
C ASP A 140 21.71 0.67 4.77
N HIS A 141 21.92 1.59 5.72
CA HIS A 141 23.19 2.29 5.88
C HIS A 141 24.34 1.36 6.28
N GLN A 142 24.07 0.34 7.11
CA GLN A 142 25.06 -0.71 7.38
C GLN A 142 25.38 -1.53 6.12
N THR A 143 24.38 -1.96 5.37
CA THR A 143 24.55 -2.72 4.13
C THR A 143 25.30 -1.94 3.04
N PHE A 144 25.09 -0.62 2.96
CA PHE A 144 25.71 0.21 1.92
C PHE A 144 27.11 0.71 2.29
N PHE A 145 27.32 1.12 3.54
CA PHE A 145 28.50 1.93 3.91
C PHE A 145 29.53 1.19 4.78
N THR A 146 29.32 -0.10 5.08
CA THR A 146 30.26 -0.91 5.87
C THR A 146 30.67 -2.18 5.11
N CYS A 147 31.87 -2.70 5.40
CA CYS A 147 32.31 -4.01 4.93
C CYS A 147 33.31 -4.64 5.92
N GLU A 148 33.56 -5.94 5.79
CA GLU A 148 34.50 -6.68 6.65
C GLU A 148 35.94 -6.12 6.56
N ALA A 149 36.30 -5.54 5.41
CA ALA A 149 37.60 -4.92 5.17
C ALA A 149 37.84 -3.60 5.94
N ASP A 150 36.91 -3.20 6.82
CA ASP A 150 36.99 -1.98 7.62
C ASP A 150 37.49 -2.19 9.06
N GLY A 151 37.67 -3.44 9.49
CA GLY A 151 38.27 -3.73 10.80
C GLY A 151 39.68 -3.15 10.95
N ASN A 152 40.01 -2.69 12.16
CA ASN A 152 41.25 -1.98 12.52
C ASN A 152 41.36 -0.55 11.94
N LYS A 153 40.28 0.02 11.39
CA LYS A 153 40.23 1.42 10.97
C LYS A 153 39.29 2.19 11.92
N PRO A 154 39.83 3.03 12.82
CA PRO A 154 39.06 3.60 13.92
C PRO A 154 37.90 4.48 13.44
N GLU A 155 38.03 5.16 12.30
CA GLU A 155 36.96 5.95 11.70
C GLU A 155 35.76 5.08 11.25
N TYR A 156 36.01 3.89 10.71
CA TYR A 156 34.92 3.01 10.26
C TYR A 156 34.31 2.23 11.41
N GLU A 157 35.08 1.89 12.45
CA GLU A 157 34.56 1.30 13.70
C GLU A 157 33.61 2.27 14.41
N ILE A 158 33.95 3.57 14.46
CA ILE A 158 33.04 4.62 14.96
C ILE A 158 31.80 4.75 14.06
N MET A 159 31.95 4.69 12.73
CA MET A 159 30.78 4.76 11.84
C MET A 159 29.87 3.54 11.95
N GLN A 160 30.40 2.34 12.19
CA GLN A 160 29.59 1.12 12.40
C GLN A 160 28.68 1.24 13.64
N THR A 161 29.13 1.90 14.71
CA THR A 161 28.26 2.19 15.86
C THR A 161 27.32 3.35 15.57
N ALA A 162 27.79 4.42 14.91
CA ALA A 162 26.96 5.58 14.54
C ALA A 162 25.74 5.19 13.67
N TRP A 163 25.87 4.24 12.73
CA TRP A 163 24.73 3.78 11.93
C TRP A 163 23.67 2.98 12.70
N ARG A 164 24.00 2.50 13.91
CA ARG A 164 23.09 1.78 14.81
C ARG A 164 22.53 2.65 15.93
N GLU A 165 23.15 3.80 16.17
CA GLU A 165 22.78 4.72 17.22
C GLU A 165 21.43 5.37 16.91
N ARG A 166 20.57 5.39 17.93
CA ARG A 166 19.19 5.88 17.85
C ARG A 166 19.12 7.38 18.08
N ASP A 167 19.93 7.89 18.99
CA ASP A 167 20.00 9.31 19.31
C ASP A 167 20.67 10.12 18.18
N PRO A 168 19.99 11.09 17.54
CA PRO A 168 20.57 11.91 16.48
C PRO A 168 21.79 12.71 16.92
N GLU A 169 21.82 13.22 18.17
CA GLU A 169 22.96 14.01 18.66
C GLU A 169 24.21 13.14 18.82
N ALA A 170 24.07 11.94 19.40
CA ALA A 170 25.13 10.94 19.44
C ALA A 170 25.59 10.49 18.05
N ARG A 171 24.67 10.30 17.08
CA ARG A 171 25.03 10.01 15.67
C ARG A 171 25.93 11.09 15.06
N VAL A 172 25.53 12.35 15.17
CA VAL A 172 26.29 13.50 14.64
C VAL A 172 27.65 13.62 15.33
N LYS A 173 27.69 13.48 16.67
CA LYS A 173 28.93 13.49 17.44
C LYS A 173 29.89 12.36 17.04
N ALA A 174 29.38 11.15 16.79
CA ALA A 174 30.19 10.02 16.32
C ALA A 174 30.77 10.28 14.92
N ALA A 175 30.01 10.87 13.99
CA ALA A 175 30.54 11.23 12.67
C ALA A 175 31.66 12.27 12.74
N HIS A 176 31.55 13.30 13.61
CA HIS A 176 32.65 14.23 13.85
C HIS A 176 33.88 13.52 14.44
N GLN A 177 33.70 12.62 15.41
CA GLN A 177 34.80 11.81 15.97
C GLN A 177 35.47 10.92 14.91
N ALA A 178 34.72 10.37 13.95
CA ALA A 178 35.29 9.60 12.84
C ALA A 178 36.17 10.49 11.94
N LEU A 179 35.76 11.73 11.67
CA LEU A 179 36.54 12.70 10.91
C LEU A 179 37.79 13.19 11.66
N GLU A 180 37.75 13.28 13.00
CA GLU A 180 38.93 13.54 13.82
C GLU A 180 39.98 12.41 13.73
N LYS A 181 39.55 11.15 13.51
CA LYS A 181 40.46 10.02 13.27
C LYS A 181 40.99 10.00 11.84
N ASN A 182 40.12 10.21 10.86
CA ASN A 182 40.49 10.26 9.46
C ASN A 182 39.58 11.23 8.68
N PRO A 183 40.10 12.37 8.17
CA PRO A 183 39.33 13.29 7.33
C PRO A 183 38.98 12.72 5.95
N GLU A 184 39.48 11.53 5.59
CA GLU A 184 39.07 10.76 4.40
C GLU A 184 37.96 9.73 4.70
N CYS A 185 37.12 9.96 5.74
CA CYS A 185 35.95 9.15 6.03
C CYS A 185 34.69 9.64 5.27
N ALA A 186 34.45 9.13 4.06
CA ALA A 186 33.26 9.49 3.26
C ALA A 186 31.91 9.18 3.96
N PRO A 187 31.72 8.04 4.66
CA PRO A 187 30.47 7.75 5.38
C PRO A 187 30.15 8.78 6.47
N ALA A 188 31.15 9.35 7.14
CA ALA A 188 30.94 10.39 8.15
C ALA A 188 30.37 11.68 7.53
N TYR A 189 30.93 12.15 6.41
CA TYR A 189 30.36 13.28 5.67
C TYR A 189 28.93 13.00 5.17
N ILE A 190 28.60 11.76 4.79
CA ILE A 190 27.23 11.37 4.44
C ILE A 190 26.30 11.53 5.65
N LEU A 191 26.68 11.04 6.84
CA LEU A 191 25.86 11.16 8.05
C LEU A 191 25.61 12.63 8.40
N LEU A 192 26.65 13.47 8.42
CA LEU A 192 26.50 14.91 8.68
C LEU A 192 25.61 15.59 7.63
N ALA A 193 25.76 15.23 6.35
CA ALA A 193 24.94 15.78 5.28
C ALA A 193 23.45 15.40 5.41
N GLU A 194 23.15 14.21 5.92
CA GLU A 194 21.78 13.77 6.17
C GLU A 194 21.20 14.40 7.45
N GLU A 195 21.90 14.34 8.58
CA GLU A 195 21.36 14.60 9.92
C GLU A 195 21.60 16.04 10.43
N GLU A 196 22.80 16.58 10.25
CA GLU A 196 23.23 17.86 10.85
C GLU A 196 22.80 19.09 10.02
N SER A 197 22.68 18.93 8.70
CA SER A 197 22.43 20.06 7.81
C SER A 197 21.05 20.71 8.02
N SER A 198 21.00 22.03 8.22
CA SER A 198 19.75 22.77 8.44
C SER A 198 19.06 23.20 7.14
N SER A 199 19.80 23.18 6.02
CA SER A 199 19.32 23.58 4.69
C SER A 199 19.93 22.73 3.58
N ILE A 200 19.22 22.64 2.43
CA ILE A 200 19.70 21.92 1.24
C ILE A 200 21.07 22.42 0.76
N LEU A 201 21.40 23.69 0.99
CA LEU A 201 22.70 24.27 0.63
C LEU A 201 23.83 23.74 1.53
N GLU A 202 23.54 23.44 2.79
CA GLU A 202 24.49 22.79 3.71
C GLU A 202 24.62 21.30 3.40
N SER A 203 23.51 20.62 3.12
CA SER A 203 23.52 19.24 2.62
C SER A 203 24.40 19.13 1.36
N GLU A 204 24.23 20.04 0.39
CA GLU A 204 25.05 20.09 -0.83
C GLU A 204 26.55 20.25 -0.53
N LYS A 205 26.94 21.12 0.41
CA LYS A 205 28.34 21.34 0.79
C LYS A 205 28.97 20.07 1.37
N LEU A 206 28.29 19.43 2.33
CA LEU A 206 28.77 18.21 2.98
C LEU A 206 28.82 17.03 2.00
N PHE A 207 27.81 16.86 1.13
CA PHE A 207 27.88 15.85 0.07
C PHE A 207 28.98 16.13 -0.97
N ARG A 208 29.35 17.39 -1.25
CA ARG A 208 30.51 17.71 -2.11
C ARG A 208 31.84 17.33 -1.44
N GLN A 209 31.94 17.41 -0.11
CA GLN A 209 33.09 16.88 0.65
C GLN A 209 33.11 15.34 0.60
N ALA A 210 31.97 14.69 0.87
CA ALA A 210 31.81 13.24 0.74
C ALA A 210 32.21 12.74 -0.66
N LEU A 211 31.80 13.44 -1.73
CA LEU A 211 32.09 13.04 -3.11
C LEU A 211 33.59 13.05 -3.40
N LYS A 212 34.31 14.09 -2.97
CA LYS A 212 35.76 14.21 -3.18
C LYS A 212 36.50 13.00 -2.60
N VAL A 213 36.10 12.55 -1.42
CA VAL A 213 36.68 11.36 -0.75
C VAL A 213 36.21 10.07 -1.42
N ALA A 214 34.91 9.94 -1.71
CA ALA A 214 34.32 8.75 -2.32
C ALA A 214 34.91 8.44 -3.70
N GLU A 215 35.19 9.45 -4.53
CA GLU A 215 35.85 9.26 -5.82
C GLU A 215 37.28 8.71 -5.69
N VAL A 216 38.05 9.16 -4.71
CA VAL A 216 39.41 8.68 -4.47
C VAL A 216 39.38 7.23 -3.99
N ASN A 217 38.49 6.91 -3.04
CA ASN A 217 38.33 5.55 -2.52
C ASN A 217 37.85 4.59 -3.61
N TYR A 218 36.82 4.97 -4.40
CA TYR A 218 36.34 4.17 -5.53
C TYR A 218 37.42 3.89 -6.58
N ARG A 219 38.20 4.90 -7.01
CA ARG A 219 39.31 4.69 -7.96
C ARG A 219 40.36 3.73 -7.40
N ARG A 220 40.66 3.83 -6.10
CA ARG A 220 41.61 2.95 -5.40
C ARG A 220 41.09 1.51 -5.34
N SER A 221 39.86 1.27 -4.89
CA SER A 221 39.31 -0.09 -4.79
C SER A 221 39.01 -0.72 -6.15
N GLN A 222 38.63 0.06 -7.17
CA GLN A 222 38.42 -0.43 -8.53
C GLN A 222 39.68 -1.10 -9.12
N GLN A 223 40.87 -0.58 -8.81
CA GLN A 223 42.15 -1.15 -9.24
C GLN A 223 42.51 -2.44 -8.50
N LEU A 224 41.98 -2.63 -7.29
CA LEU A 224 42.30 -3.75 -6.41
C LEU A 224 41.22 -4.84 -6.40
N GLN A 225 40.04 -4.60 -6.99
CA GLN A 225 38.84 -5.42 -6.80
C GLN A 225 39.08 -6.93 -7.05
N HIS A 226 39.84 -7.30 -8.09
CA HIS A 226 40.09 -8.70 -8.44
C HIS A 226 41.21 -9.38 -7.63
N GLN A 227 41.73 -8.74 -6.57
CA GLN A 227 42.82 -9.29 -5.75
C GLN A 227 42.35 -10.21 -4.62
N GLY A 228 41.04 -10.26 -4.34
CA GLY A 228 40.44 -11.19 -3.38
C GLY A 228 39.09 -10.71 -2.82
N PRO A 229 38.36 -11.57 -2.09
CA PRO A 229 37.02 -11.26 -1.59
C PRO A 229 36.94 -10.01 -0.69
N THR A 230 38.00 -9.73 0.07
CA THR A 230 38.14 -8.53 0.90
C THR A 230 38.19 -7.25 0.05
N GLN A 231 38.82 -7.29 -1.11
CA GLN A 231 38.91 -6.17 -2.04
C GLN A 231 37.62 -5.99 -2.85
N GLU A 232 36.94 -7.09 -3.23
CA GLU A 232 35.63 -7.06 -3.87
C GLU A 232 34.57 -6.41 -2.96
N THR A 233 34.51 -6.83 -1.68
CA THR A 233 33.58 -6.26 -0.70
C THR A 233 33.88 -4.79 -0.39
N MET A 234 35.16 -4.40 -0.33
CA MET A 234 35.58 -2.99 -0.23
C MET A 234 35.15 -2.19 -1.47
N HIS A 235 35.33 -2.73 -2.67
CA HIS A 235 34.94 -2.05 -3.91
C HIS A 235 33.42 -1.87 -4.03
N ARG A 236 32.64 -2.89 -3.62
CA ARG A 236 31.17 -2.79 -3.53
C ARG A 236 30.75 -1.68 -2.56
N ARG A 237 31.36 -1.61 -1.38
CA ARG A 237 31.12 -0.55 -0.38
C ARG A 237 31.47 0.84 -0.93
N ASP A 238 32.62 1.01 -1.56
CA ASP A 238 33.00 2.30 -2.17
C ASP A 238 32.07 2.71 -3.32
N THR A 239 31.62 1.75 -4.13
CA THR A 239 30.65 1.98 -5.19
C THR A 239 29.31 2.47 -4.64
N ASN A 240 28.80 1.81 -3.58
CA ASN A 240 27.59 2.23 -2.88
C ASN A 240 27.72 3.66 -2.33
N VAL A 241 28.83 3.97 -1.64
CA VAL A 241 29.13 5.31 -1.10
C VAL A 241 29.17 6.37 -2.22
N LEU A 242 29.87 6.09 -3.33
CA LEU A 242 30.00 7.01 -4.46
C LEU A 242 28.64 7.31 -5.10
N VAL A 243 27.85 6.28 -5.42
CA VAL A 243 26.57 6.46 -6.11
C VAL A 243 25.52 7.06 -5.18
N TYR A 244 25.47 6.68 -3.90
CA TYR A 244 24.61 7.33 -2.92
C TYR A 244 24.89 8.84 -2.87
N THR A 245 26.16 9.22 -2.75
CA THR A 245 26.60 10.61 -2.69
C THR A 245 26.23 11.39 -3.96
N ARG A 246 26.52 10.84 -5.15
CA ARG A 246 26.17 11.48 -6.44
C ARG A 246 24.65 11.61 -6.59
N ARG A 247 23.85 10.62 -6.17
CA ARG A 247 22.38 10.70 -6.17
C ARG A 247 21.89 11.79 -5.22
N ARG A 248 22.38 11.87 -3.98
CA ARG A 248 21.97 12.93 -3.04
C ARG A 248 22.39 14.33 -3.51
N LEU A 249 23.55 14.47 -4.17
CA LEU A 249 23.93 15.73 -4.84
C LEU A 249 22.97 16.11 -5.96
N ALA A 250 22.55 15.16 -6.80
CA ALA A 250 21.56 15.42 -7.83
C ALA A 250 20.18 15.78 -7.25
N MET A 251 19.79 15.21 -6.11
CA MET A 251 18.58 15.61 -5.36
C MET A 251 18.71 17.02 -4.77
N CYS A 252 19.89 17.40 -4.25
CA CYS A 252 20.18 18.77 -3.81
C CYS A 252 20.09 19.76 -4.98
N ALA A 253 20.80 19.47 -6.08
CA ALA A 253 20.82 20.27 -7.30
C ALA A 253 19.39 20.53 -7.82
N ARG A 254 18.53 19.51 -7.80
CA ARG A 254 17.11 19.64 -8.16
C ARG A 254 16.36 20.63 -7.27
N LYS A 255 16.41 20.44 -5.95
CA LYS A 255 15.75 21.32 -4.96
C LYS A 255 16.28 22.76 -4.98
N LEU A 256 17.52 22.96 -5.45
CA LEU A 256 18.14 24.27 -5.67
C LEU A 256 17.88 24.86 -7.09
N GLY A 257 16.98 24.26 -7.88
CA GLY A 257 16.64 24.73 -9.23
C GLY A 257 17.70 24.45 -10.31
N LYS A 258 18.80 23.77 -9.99
CA LYS A 258 19.89 23.39 -10.90
C LYS A 258 19.51 22.14 -11.73
N LEU A 259 18.32 22.16 -12.35
CA LEU A 259 17.69 20.95 -12.94
C LEU A 259 18.57 20.25 -13.97
N ARG A 260 19.31 21.00 -14.81
CA ARG A 260 20.24 20.44 -15.80
C ARG A 260 21.42 19.69 -15.17
N GLU A 261 21.93 20.15 -14.02
CA GLU A 261 22.99 19.46 -13.26
C GLU A 261 22.43 18.16 -12.68
N SER A 262 21.24 18.20 -12.08
CA SER A 262 20.53 17.03 -11.55
C SER A 262 20.30 15.96 -12.64
N VAL A 263 19.67 16.32 -13.75
CA VAL A 263 19.39 15.41 -14.88
C VAL A 263 20.68 14.81 -15.46
N LYS A 264 21.75 15.61 -15.57
CA LYS A 264 23.05 15.10 -16.02
C LYS A 264 23.58 14.02 -15.07
N ILE A 265 23.68 14.33 -13.77
CA ILE A 265 24.23 13.38 -12.78
C ILE A 265 23.39 12.10 -12.73
N MET A 266 22.05 12.18 -12.78
CA MET A 266 21.20 10.99 -12.79
C MET A 266 21.38 10.14 -14.06
N ARG A 267 21.53 10.76 -15.24
CA ARG A 267 21.82 10.05 -16.50
C ARG A 267 23.20 9.39 -16.48
N ASP A 268 24.21 10.10 -16.00
CA ASP A 268 25.58 9.61 -15.86
C ASP A 268 25.60 8.39 -14.92
N LEU A 269 24.92 8.45 -13.77
CA LEU A 269 24.79 7.32 -12.83
C LEU A 269 24.12 6.09 -13.45
N ILE A 270 23.00 6.26 -14.15
CA ILE A 270 22.28 5.15 -14.81
C ILE A 270 23.15 4.51 -15.91
N LYS A 271 24.00 5.29 -16.59
CA LYS A 271 24.92 4.81 -17.63
C LYS A 271 26.15 4.10 -17.05
N GLU A 272 26.74 4.65 -15.98
CA GLU A 272 27.94 4.12 -15.34
C GLU A 272 27.67 2.88 -14.48
N PHE A 273 26.50 2.82 -13.82
CA PHE A 273 26.14 1.77 -12.85
C PHE A 273 24.80 1.09 -13.19
N PRO A 274 24.62 0.53 -14.40
CA PRO A 274 23.31 0.07 -14.90
C PRO A 274 22.72 -1.11 -14.12
N MET A 275 23.54 -1.88 -13.40
CA MET A 275 23.08 -3.02 -12.59
C MET A 275 22.61 -2.60 -11.18
N MET A 276 22.84 -1.35 -10.78
CA MET A 276 22.68 -0.93 -9.39
C MET A 276 21.27 -0.36 -9.11
N ASN A 277 20.27 -1.22 -9.31
CA ASN A 277 18.84 -0.88 -9.22
C ASN A 277 18.35 -0.49 -7.80
N VAL A 278 19.16 -0.71 -6.76
CA VAL A 278 18.82 -0.50 -5.34
C VAL A 278 18.21 0.88 -5.06
N PHE A 279 18.67 1.93 -5.74
CA PHE A 279 18.19 3.31 -5.52
C PHE A 279 17.10 3.79 -6.50
N ASN A 280 16.67 2.97 -7.46
CA ASN A 280 15.69 3.31 -8.51
C ASN A 280 15.88 4.72 -9.12
N ILE A 281 17.13 5.04 -9.50
CA ILE A 281 17.59 6.38 -9.93
C ILE A 281 16.74 6.96 -11.09
N HIS A 282 16.13 6.09 -11.90
CA HIS A 282 15.22 6.47 -12.97
C HIS A 282 13.99 7.26 -12.48
N GLU A 283 13.49 7.02 -11.28
CA GLU A 283 12.37 7.77 -10.70
C GLU A 283 12.78 9.21 -10.33
N ASN A 284 13.99 9.39 -9.81
CA ASN A 284 14.54 10.74 -9.61
C ASN A 284 14.73 11.48 -10.95
N LEU A 285 15.15 10.76 -12.00
CA LEU A 285 15.31 11.33 -13.33
C LEU A 285 13.96 11.73 -13.95
N ILE A 286 12.91 10.92 -13.79
CA ILE A 286 11.55 11.24 -14.25
C ILE A 286 11.06 12.54 -13.64
N GLU A 287 11.13 12.68 -12.31
CA GLU A 287 10.63 13.88 -11.62
C GLU A 287 11.42 15.14 -12.02
N ALA A 288 12.76 15.06 -12.11
CA ALA A 288 13.58 16.18 -12.56
C ALA A 288 13.31 16.59 -14.02
N LEU A 289 12.97 15.63 -14.90
CA LEU A 289 12.59 15.91 -16.29
C LEU A 289 11.17 16.46 -16.42
N LEU A 290 10.22 16.01 -15.59
CA LEU A 290 8.88 16.58 -15.51
C LEU A 290 8.92 18.04 -15.06
N GLU A 291 9.78 18.36 -14.08
CA GLU A 291 9.94 19.73 -13.62
C GLU A 291 10.54 20.64 -14.71
N MET A 292 11.49 20.12 -15.50
CA MET A 292 11.98 20.76 -16.74
C MET A 292 10.96 20.81 -17.90
N GLN A 293 9.79 20.17 -17.76
CA GLN A 293 8.81 19.98 -18.84
C GLN A 293 9.37 19.24 -20.07
N ALA A 294 10.41 18.43 -19.87
CA ALA A 294 11.07 17.65 -20.91
C ALA A 294 10.29 16.35 -21.23
N TYR A 295 9.00 16.49 -21.57
CA TYR A 295 8.05 15.36 -21.69
C TYR A 295 8.51 14.27 -22.67
N ALA A 296 9.23 14.63 -23.74
CA ALA A 296 9.80 13.66 -24.68
C ALA A 296 10.90 12.79 -24.03
N ASP A 297 11.75 13.40 -23.19
CA ASP A 297 12.76 12.67 -22.42
C ASP A 297 12.12 11.78 -21.34
N VAL A 298 11.03 12.24 -20.71
CA VAL A 298 10.25 11.41 -19.76
C VAL A 298 9.68 10.18 -20.48
N GLN A 299 9.07 10.37 -21.66
CA GLN A 299 8.56 9.26 -22.48
C GLN A 299 9.67 8.29 -22.90
N ALA A 300 10.87 8.78 -23.22
CA ALA A 300 12.03 7.95 -23.55
C ALA A 300 12.59 7.16 -22.35
N VAL A 301 12.44 7.66 -21.12
CA VAL A 301 12.72 6.88 -19.90
C VAL A 301 11.62 5.82 -19.70
N LEU A 302 10.35 6.21 -19.74
CA LEU A 302 9.22 5.31 -19.52
C LEU A 302 9.14 4.15 -20.53
N ALA A 303 9.50 4.39 -21.79
CA ALA A 303 9.54 3.36 -22.83
C ALA A 303 10.46 2.17 -22.48
N LYS A 304 11.49 2.39 -21.66
CA LYS A 304 12.35 1.30 -21.15
C LYS A 304 11.66 0.43 -20.11
N TYR A 305 10.57 0.90 -19.52
CA TYR A 305 9.78 0.24 -18.47
C TYR A 305 8.37 -0.13 -18.96
N ASP A 306 8.09 -0.11 -20.26
CA ASP A 306 6.80 -0.54 -20.81
C ASP A 306 6.62 -2.07 -20.70
N ASP A 307 7.69 -2.86 -20.84
CA ASP A 307 7.69 -4.33 -20.66
C ASP A 307 7.07 -4.76 -19.32
N ILE A 308 6.15 -5.73 -19.37
CA ILE A 308 5.41 -6.25 -18.22
C ILE A 308 6.32 -6.95 -17.20
N ASN A 309 7.46 -7.48 -17.66
CA ASN A 309 8.44 -8.18 -16.82
C ASN A 309 9.29 -7.23 -15.95
N LEU A 310 9.29 -5.93 -16.25
CA LEU A 310 10.06 -4.95 -15.49
C LEU A 310 9.29 -4.43 -14.26
N PRO A 311 9.98 -4.18 -13.13
CA PRO A 311 9.35 -3.81 -11.88
C PRO A 311 8.66 -2.45 -12.00
N LYS A 312 7.32 -2.44 -12.02
CA LYS A 312 6.53 -1.21 -12.02
C LYS A 312 6.58 -0.50 -10.65
N SER A 313 6.19 0.76 -10.63
CA SER A 313 5.96 1.61 -9.45
C SER A 313 4.88 2.65 -9.78
N ALA A 314 4.36 3.34 -8.76
CA ALA A 314 3.40 4.42 -8.97
C ALA A 314 4.00 5.51 -9.88
N THR A 315 5.29 5.82 -9.73
CA THR A 315 6.03 6.76 -10.58
C THR A 315 5.98 6.37 -12.06
N ILE A 316 6.18 5.09 -12.40
CA ILE A 316 6.08 4.62 -13.79
C ILE A 316 4.64 4.70 -14.30
N CYS A 317 3.69 4.08 -13.58
CA CYS A 317 2.31 3.91 -14.06
C CYS A 317 1.55 5.24 -14.16
N TYR A 318 1.58 6.07 -13.12
CA TYR A 318 0.87 7.35 -13.12
C TYR A 318 1.56 8.41 -13.98
N THR A 319 2.88 8.41 -14.13
CA THR A 319 3.52 9.35 -15.08
C THR A 319 3.20 8.98 -16.52
N ALA A 320 3.14 7.68 -16.86
CA ALA A 320 2.66 7.25 -18.17
C ALA A 320 1.21 7.72 -18.43
N ALA A 321 0.33 7.60 -17.43
CA ALA A 321 -1.05 8.13 -17.50
C ALA A 321 -1.08 9.65 -17.71
N LEU A 322 -0.27 10.42 -16.96
CA LEU A 322 -0.14 11.87 -17.10
C LEU A 322 0.30 12.30 -18.51
N LEU A 323 1.29 11.60 -19.10
CA LEU A 323 1.74 11.90 -20.46
C LEU A 323 0.67 11.62 -21.53
N LYS A 324 -0.17 10.60 -21.34
CA LYS A 324 -1.31 10.32 -22.23
C LYS A 324 -2.43 11.35 -22.03
N ALA A 325 -2.77 11.69 -20.78
CA ALA A 325 -3.76 12.71 -20.45
C ALA A 325 -3.39 14.09 -21.04
N ARG A 326 -2.09 14.45 -21.06
CA ARG A 326 -1.59 15.67 -21.72
C ARG A 326 -1.88 15.73 -23.23
N GLY A 327 -2.11 14.61 -23.89
CA GLY A 327 -2.46 14.54 -25.31
C GLY A 327 -3.96 14.77 -25.61
N VAL A 328 -4.76 15.06 -24.59
CA VAL A 328 -6.23 15.07 -24.65
C VAL A 328 -6.76 16.42 -24.16
N PHE A 329 -7.71 17.01 -24.88
CA PHE A 329 -8.41 18.23 -24.45
C PHE A 329 -9.66 17.89 -23.62
N PRO A 330 -9.98 18.65 -22.56
CA PRO A 330 -11.07 18.31 -21.62
C PRO A 330 -12.47 18.69 -22.12
N ASP A 331 -12.88 18.21 -23.30
CA ASP A 331 -14.29 18.25 -23.76
C ASP A 331 -14.86 16.83 -23.94
N ILE A 332 -14.69 16.03 -22.88
CA ILE A 332 -15.08 14.61 -22.74
C ILE A 332 -16.61 14.40 -22.93
N ALA A 333 -17.39 15.48 -23.05
CA ALA A 333 -18.84 15.48 -23.18
C ALA A 333 -19.37 16.14 -24.48
N SER A 334 -18.52 16.34 -25.50
CA SER A 334 -19.03 16.63 -26.84
C SER A 334 -19.81 15.42 -27.40
N LYS A 335 -20.79 15.62 -28.29
CA LYS A 335 -21.73 14.56 -28.74
C LYS A 335 -21.13 13.47 -29.66
N ARG A 336 -19.79 13.35 -29.69
CA ARG A 336 -19.04 12.27 -30.33
C ARG A 336 -18.36 11.46 -29.22
N GLY A 337 -18.42 10.13 -29.30
CA GLY A 337 -17.72 9.27 -28.34
C GLY A 337 -16.20 9.47 -28.37
N LEU A 338 -15.54 8.94 -27.33
CA LEU A 338 -14.09 9.07 -27.07
C LEU A 338 -13.25 8.78 -28.33
N SER A 339 -12.32 9.69 -28.63
CA SER A 339 -11.27 9.47 -29.62
C SER A 339 -10.26 8.40 -29.15
N THR A 340 -9.45 7.89 -30.08
CA THR A 340 -8.36 6.96 -29.75
C THR A 340 -7.35 7.55 -28.76
N ALA A 341 -7.12 8.87 -28.77
CA ALA A 341 -6.23 9.53 -27.81
C ALA A 341 -6.85 9.55 -26.40
N GLU A 342 -8.13 9.87 -26.29
CA GLU A 342 -8.89 9.83 -25.03
C GLU A 342 -8.96 8.41 -24.48
N MET A 343 -9.31 7.43 -25.30
CA MET A 343 -9.36 6.01 -24.92
C MET A 343 -7.99 5.52 -24.40
N ASN A 344 -6.89 5.83 -25.08
CA ASN A 344 -5.54 5.51 -24.62
C ASN A 344 -5.17 6.17 -23.27
N ALA A 345 -5.69 7.38 -22.99
CA ALA A 345 -5.48 8.07 -21.72
C ALA A 345 -6.30 7.44 -20.59
N VAL A 346 -7.57 7.10 -20.86
CA VAL A 346 -8.44 6.35 -19.93
C VAL A 346 -7.82 4.99 -19.59
N GLU A 347 -7.36 4.23 -20.59
CA GLU A 347 -6.68 2.94 -20.37
C GLU A 347 -5.37 3.08 -19.57
N ALA A 348 -4.61 4.16 -19.78
CA ALA A 348 -3.40 4.41 -18.99
C ALA A 348 -3.74 4.75 -17.52
N ILE A 349 -4.79 5.53 -17.27
CA ILE A 349 -5.32 5.77 -15.92
C ILE A 349 -5.82 4.45 -15.31
N HIS A 350 -6.50 3.61 -16.09
CA HIS A 350 -7.02 2.33 -15.61
C HIS A 350 -5.90 1.45 -15.04
N ARG A 351 -4.80 1.32 -15.80
CA ARG A 351 -3.60 0.58 -15.36
C ARG A 351 -2.92 1.21 -14.15
N ALA A 352 -2.94 2.53 -14.03
CA ALA A 352 -2.34 3.23 -12.89
C ALA A 352 -3.15 3.03 -11.59
N VAL A 353 -4.48 3.12 -11.67
CA VAL A 353 -5.40 2.89 -10.54
C VAL A 353 -5.41 1.42 -10.11
N GLU A 354 -5.35 0.48 -11.06
CA GLU A 354 -5.21 -0.94 -10.74
C GLU A 354 -3.85 -1.27 -10.08
N PHE A 355 -2.78 -0.59 -10.50
CA PHE A 355 -1.47 -0.73 -9.87
C PHE A 355 -1.48 -0.22 -8.42
N ASN A 356 -1.96 1.00 -8.17
CA ASN A 356 -2.04 1.58 -6.83
C ASN A 356 -3.29 2.50 -6.72
N PRO A 357 -4.38 2.07 -6.05
CA PRO A 357 -5.65 2.82 -5.93
C PRO A 357 -5.64 3.87 -4.80
N HIS A 358 -4.55 4.00 -4.06
CA HIS A 358 -4.42 5.02 -3.00
C HIS A 358 -4.11 6.41 -3.61
N VAL A 359 -3.33 6.44 -4.69
CA VAL A 359 -2.85 7.67 -5.37
C VAL A 359 -3.95 8.68 -5.76
N PRO A 360 -5.11 8.30 -6.34
CA PRO A 360 -6.08 9.27 -6.85
C PRO A 360 -6.61 10.21 -5.76
N ASN A 361 -6.84 9.70 -4.55
CA ASN A 361 -7.33 10.51 -3.43
C ASN A 361 -6.34 11.63 -3.04
N TYR A 362 -5.03 11.41 -3.17
CA TYR A 362 -4.00 12.42 -2.91
C TYR A 362 -3.84 13.38 -4.09
N LEU A 363 -3.88 12.87 -5.33
CA LEU A 363 -3.80 13.72 -6.53
C LEU A 363 -5.00 14.65 -6.69
N LEU A 364 -6.19 14.20 -6.27
CA LEU A 364 -7.43 14.98 -6.27
C LEU A 364 -7.62 15.82 -5.00
N GLU A 365 -6.63 15.83 -4.09
CA GLU A 365 -6.63 16.56 -2.82
C GLU A 365 -7.83 16.22 -1.89
N MET A 366 -8.46 15.07 -2.11
CA MET A 366 -9.51 14.49 -1.26
C MET A 366 -8.93 13.93 0.05
N ARG A 367 -7.63 13.65 0.08
CA ARG A 367 -6.86 13.34 1.28
C ARG A 367 -5.68 14.31 1.41
N SER A 368 -5.40 14.71 2.65
CA SER A 368 -4.25 15.56 2.97
C SER A 368 -2.93 14.82 2.73
N LEU A 369 -1.96 15.50 2.12
CA LEU A 369 -0.59 15.02 1.99
C LEU A 369 0.19 15.25 3.28
N ILE A 370 1.00 14.26 3.66
CA ILE A 370 2.03 14.36 4.70
C ILE A 370 3.42 14.32 4.05
N LEU A 371 4.49 14.49 4.84
CA LEU A 371 5.83 14.18 4.33
C LEU A 371 5.94 12.68 4.02
N PRO A 372 6.55 12.28 2.89
CA PRO A 372 6.66 10.88 2.55
C PRO A 372 7.72 10.18 3.42
N PRO A 373 7.55 8.89 3.76
CA PRO A 373 8.54 8.11 4.51
C PRO A 373 9.85 7.89 3.73
N GLU A 374 10.91 7.44 4.39
CA GLU A 374 12.17 7.02 3.76
C GLU A 374 12.05 5.66 3.06
N HIS A 375 11.08 4.84 3.47
CA HIS A 375 10.73 3.57 2.87
C HIS A 375 9.25 3.48 2.49
N ILE A 376 8.97 2.75 1.41
CA ILE A 376 7.63 2.60 0.84
C ILE A 376 7.29 1.13 0.59
N LEU A 377 6.02 0.79 0.78
CA LEU A 377 5.44 -0.44 0.28
C LEU A 377 4.89 -0.17 -1.13
N LYS A 378 5.42 -0.89 -2.13
CA LYS A 378 4.88 -0.81 -3.50
C LYS A 378 3.40 -1.21 -3.51
N ARG A 379 2.59 -0.43 -4.23
CA ARG A 379 1.12 -0.49 -4.31
C ARG A 379 0.37 -0.08 -3.05
N GLY A 380 1.08 0.25 -1.96
CA GLY A 380 0.50 0.71 -0.70
C GLY A 380 0.27 2.22 -0.61
N ASP A 381 -0.20 2.66 0.56
CA ASP A 381 -0.47 4.06 0.89
C ASP A 381 0.83 4.88 0.98
N SER A 382 1.91 4.28 1.47
CA SER A 382 3.22 4.92 1.58
C SER A 382 3.84 5.28 0.21
N GLU A 383 3.77 4.37 -0.78
CA GLU A 383 4.16 4.70 -2.16
C GLU A 383 3.25 5.78 -2.76
N ALA A 384 1.96 5.77 -2.45
CA ALA A 384 1.02 6.73 -3.01
C ALA A 384 1.27 8.16 -2.49
N ILE A 385 1.61 8.31 -1.21
CA ILE A 385 2.06 9.57 -0.62
C ILE A 385 3.39 10.00 -1.27
N ALA A 386 4.38 9.09 -1.36
CA ALA A 386 5.68 9.39 -1.95
C ALA A 386 5.59 9.85 -3.42
N TYR A 387 4.73 9.22 -4.22
CA TYR A 387 4.47 9.66 -5.58
C TYR A 387 3.77 11.02 -5.60
N SER A 388 2.63 11.14 -4.91
CA SER A 388 1.72 12.29 -5.03
C SER A 388 2.34 13.58 -4.48
N PHE A 389 3.16 13.48 -3.42
CA PHE A 389 3.87 14.61 -2.82
C PHE A 389 4.73 15.39 -3.83
N PHE A 390 5.38 14.69 -4.74
CA PHE A 390 6.20 15.31 -5.79
C PHE A 390 5.46 15.54 -7.11
N HIS A 391 4.51 14.66 -7.47
CA HIS A 391 3.90 14.67 -8.79
C HIS A 391 2.61 15.48 -8.90
N LEU A 392 1.91 15.79 -7.78
CA LEU A 392 0.71 16.63 -7.81
C LEU A 392 0.92 17.99 -8.54
N PRO A 393 2.03 18.74 -8.35
CA PRO A 393 2.31 19.93 -9.14
C PRO A 393 2.40 19.67 -10.66
N HIS A 394 2.89 18.50 -11.07
CA HIS A 394 2.97 18.12 -12.50
C HIS A 394 1.58 17.77 -13.07
N TRP A 395 0.73 17.12 -12.29
CA TRP A 395 -0.67 16.87 -12.66
C TRP A 395 -1.48 18.17 -12.77
N LYS A 396 -1.32 19.11 -11.82
CA LYS A 396 -1.93 20.44 -11.88
C LYS A 396 -1.45 21.28 -13.07
N ARG A 397 -0.22 21.06 -13.56
CA ARG A 397 0.36 21.76 -14.71
C ARG A 397 -0.22 21.29 -16.06
N VAL A 398 -0.80 20.08 -16.12
CA VAL A 398 -1.44 19.55 -17.33
C VAL A 398 -2.93 19.82 -17.26
N GLU A 399 -3.40 20.76 -18.09
CA GLU A 399 -4.82 21.12 -18.18
C GLU A 399 -5.69 19.88 -18.44
N GLY A 400 -6.79 19.76 -17.70
CA GLY A 400 -7.73 18.63 -17.81
C GLY A 400 -7.27 17.31 -17.18
N ALA A 401 -5.99 17.09 -16.87
CA ALA A 401 -5.50 15.77 -16.40
C ALA A 401 -6.15 15.32 -15.08
N LEU A 402 -6.29 16.23 -14.10
CA LEU A 402 -6.98 15.93 -12.84
C LEU A 402 -8.49 15.74 -13.03
N ASN A 403 -9.12 16.44 -13.97
CA ASN A 403 -10.54 16.26 -14.29
C ASN A 403 -10.78 14.90 -14.96
N LEU A 404 -9.91 14.49 -15.88
CA LEU A 404 -9.95 13.17 -16.50
C LEU A 404 -9.76 12.07 -15.46
N LEU A 405 -8.79 12.23 -14.53
CA LEU A 405 -8.61 11.32 -13.40
C LEU A 405 -9.89 11.24 -12.55
N HIS A 406 -10.42 12.38 -12.11
CA HIS A 406 -11.64 12.47 -11.30
C HIS A 406 -12.84 11.74 -11.94
N CYS A 407 -13.07 11.94 -13.24
CA CYS A 407 -14.18 11.32 -13.97
C CYS A 407 -14.02 9.82 -14.23
N THR A 408 -12.80 9.26 -14.11
CA THR A 408 -12.51 7.87 -14.49
C THR A 408 -12.16 6.96 -13.32
N TRP A 409 -11.42 7.45 -12.32
CA TRP A 409 -10.79 6.59 -11.31
C TRP A 409 -11.78 5.75 -10.49
N GLU A 410 -12.93 6.31 -10.09
CA GLU A 410 -13.97 5.54 -9.38
C GLU A 410 -14.57 4.44 -10.27
N GLY A 411 -14.80 4.76 -11.54
CA GLY A 411 -15.28 3.80 -12.53
C GLY A 411 -14.28 2.67 -12.71
N THR A 412 -12.99 3.00 -12.87
CA THR A 412 -11.91 2.00 -12.89
C THR A 412 -11.92 1.14 -11.63
N PHE A 413 -11.92 1.76 -10.45
CA PHE A 413 -11.80 1.07 -9.19
C PHE A 413 -12.94 0.06 -8.97
N ARG A 414 -14.16 0.41 -9.42
CA ARG A 414 -15.33 -0.50 -9.41
C ARG A 414 -15.28 -1.62 -10.46
N MET A 415 -14.43 -1.50 -11.49
CA MET A 415 -14.23 -2.51 -12.53
C MET A 415 -13.09 -3.50 -12.22
N ILE A 416 -12.23 -3.23 -11.24
CA ILE A 416 -11.22 -4.20 -10.80
C ILE A 416 -11.95 -5.41 -10.19
N PRO A 417 -11.60 -6.67 -10.56
CA PRO A 417 -12.29 -7.84 -10.04
C PRO A 417 -12.22 -7.91 -8.50
N TYR A 418 -13.32 -8.31 -7.87
CA TYR A 418 -13.38 -8.51 -6.42
C TYR A 418 -13.25 -10.00 -6.05
N PRO A 419 -12.45 -10.37 -5.03
CA PRO A 419 -11.53 -9.52 -4.27
C PRO A 419 -10.40 -8.95 -5.15
N LEU A 420 -9.87 -7.76 -4.81
CA LEU A 420 -8.76 -7.10 -5.54
C LEU A 420 -7.45 -7.92 -5.55
N GLU A 421 -7.47 -9.09 -4.91
CA GLU A 421 -6.50 -10.17 -5.05
C GLU A 421 -6.41 -10.72 -6.49
N LYS A 422 -7.48 -10.61 -7.31
CA LYS A 422 -7.42 -10.92 -8.74
C LYS A 422 -7.34 -9.64 -9.57
N GLY A 423 -6.18 -8.99 -9.56
CA GLY A 423 -5.86 -8.00 -10.58
C GLY A 423 -5.93 -8.61 -11.99
N HIS A 424 -6.26 -7.80 -12.98
CA HIS A 424 -6.31 -8.18 -14.39
C HIS A 424 -4.91 -8.09 -15.04
N LEU A 425 -4.09 -7.17 -14.57
CA LEU A 425 -2.73 -6.90 -15.04
C LEU A 425 -1.65 -7.02 -13.96
N PHE A 426 -2.05 -7.11 -12.68
CA PHE A 426 -1.13 -7.21 -11.54
C PHE A 426 -1.50 -8.34 -10.59
N TYR A 427 -0.49 -8.88 -9.90
CA TYR A 427 -0.65 -9.91 -8.86
C TYR A 427 -1.57 -9.47 -7.70
N PRO A 428 -2.05 -10.41 -6.86
CA PRO A 428 -2.79 -10.09 -5.64
C PRO A 428 -2.14 -9.02 -4.76
N TYR A 429 -2.96 -8.27 -4.02
CA TYR A 429 -2.49 -7.49 -2.88
C TYR A 429 -2.07 -8.44 -1.75
N PRO A 430 -0.86 -8.29 -1.17
CA PRO A 430 -0.46 -9.03 0.02
C PRO A 430 -1.39 -8.75 1.20
N THR A 431 -1.70 -9.78 2.00
CA THR A 431 -2.57 -9.65 3.18
C THR A 431 -1.99 -8.74 4.28
N CYS A 432 -0.66 -8.58 4.29
CA CYS A 432 0.09 -7.71 5.20
C CYS A 432 0.06 -6.21 4.84
N THR A 433 -0.45 -5.80 3.66
CA THR A 433 -0.29 -4.42 3.15
C THR A 433 -0.73 -3.35 4.16
N GLU A 434 -1.91 -3.51 4.75
CA GLU A 434 -2.46 -2.62 5.76
C GLU A 434 -1.57 -2.49 7.01
N THR A 435 -1.03 -3.60 7.51
CA THR A 435 -0.15 -3.61 8.70
C THR A 435 1.19 -2.96 8.40
N THR A 436 1.79 -3.25 7.25
CA THR A 436 3.10 -2.70 6.86
C THR A 436 3.03 -1.20 6.58
N ASP A 437 1.98 -0.69 5.92
CA ASP A 437 1.79 0.76 5.77
C ASP A 437 1.54 1.45 7.12
N ARG A 438 0.88 0.79 8.10
CA ARG A 438 0.74 1.31 9.47
C ARG A 438 2.05 1.38 10.26
N GLU A 439 3.02 0.53 9.95
CA GLU A 439 4.36 0.60 10.55
C GLU A 439 5.25 1.65 9.88
N LEU A 440 5.07 1.88 8.58
CA LEU A 440 5.81 2.89 7.81
C LEU A 440 5.30 4.33 8.02
N LEU A 441 3.99 4.52 8.19
CA LEU A 441 3.37 5.85 8.21
C LEU A 441 3.16 6.37 9.64
N PRO A 442 3.34 7.69 9.88
CA PRO A 442 3.26 8.26 11.22
C PRO A 442 1.83 8.21 11.79
N ILE A 443 1.72 8.09 13.12
CA ILE A 443 0.45 7.86 13.86
C ILE A 443 -0.62 8.94 13.60
N PHE A 444 -0.22 10.15 13.20
CA PHE A 444 -1.17 11.22 12.85
C PHE A 444 -1.76 11.11 11.44
N HIS A 445 -1.37 10.10 10.66
CA HIS A 445 -1.89 9.80 9.33
C HIS A 445 -2.85 8.61 9.37
N GLU A 446 -4.06 8.81 8.85
CA GLU A 446 -5.05 7.74 8.75
C GLU A 446 -4.77 6.90 7.50
N VAL A 447 -4.09 5.76 7.66
CA VAL A 447 -3.73 4.85 6.55
C VAL A 447 -4.95 4.49 5.69
N SER A 448 -4.86 4.73 4.38
CA SER A 448 -5.88 4.28 3.43
C SER A 448 -5.82 2.75 3.29
N VAL A 449 -6.95 2.06 3.39
CA VAL A 449 -7.01 0.59 3.31
C VAL A 449 -7.62 0.15 1.98
N TYR A 450 -6.82 -0.55 1.18
CA TYR A 450 -7.25 -1.26 -0.01
C TYR A 450 -6.68 -2.70 -0.04
N PRO A 451 -7.45 -3.72 -0.47
CA PRO A 451 -8.90 -3.70 -0.73
C PRO A 451 -9.72 -3.24 0.48
N LYS A 452 -10.77 -2.45 0.20
CA LYS A 452 -11.79 -2.17 1.22
C LYS A 452 -12.48 -3.49 1.54
N LYS A 453 -12.28 -3.97 2.77
CA LYS A 453 -12.97 -5.14 3.32
C LYS A 453 -14.42 -4.74 3.64
N GLU A 454 -15.23 -4.51 2.61
CA GLU A 454 -16.67 -4.35 2.79
C GLU A 454 -17.24 -5.71 3.20
N LEU A 455 -17.64 -5.82 4.47
CA LEU A 455 -18.47 -6.94 4.94
C LEU A 455 -19.73 -6.95 4.07
N PRO A 456 -20.01 -8.03 3.30
CA PRO A 456 -21.27 -8.15 2.58
C PRO A 456 -22.46 -7.77 3.46
N PHE A 457 -23.36 -6.93 2.94
CA PHE A 457 -24.56 -6.46 3.66
C PHE A 457 -25.29 -7.59 4.40
N PHE A 458 -25.30 -8.79 3.81
CA PHE A 458 -25.89 -9.98 4.41
C PHE A 458 -25.28 -10.39 5.77
N ILE A 459 -23.98 -10.18 6.01
CA ILE A 459 -23.36 -10.43 7.32
C ILE A 459 -23.93 -9.45 8.35
N LEU A 460 -23.94 -8.16 8.03
CA LEU A 460 -24.47 -7.12 8.91
C LEU A 460 -25.95 -7.33 9.19
N PHE A 461 -26.72 -7.72 8.17
CA PHE A 461 -28.12 -8.10 8.29
C PHE A 461 -28.33 -9.33 9.18
N THR A 462 -27.56 -10.40 8.99
CA THR A 462 -27.66 -11.64 9.78
C THR A 462 -27.20 -11.45 11.21
N ALA A 463 -26.10 -10.74 11.42
CA ALA A 463 -25.64 -10.36 12.75
C ALA A 463 -26.70 -9.50 13.47
N GLY A 464 -27.27 -8.51 12.78
CA GLY A 464 -28.37 -7.70 13.30
C GLY A 464 -29.61 -8.53 13.65
N LEU A 465 -30.00 -9.47 12.79
CA LEU A 465 -31.15 -10.37 13.02
C LEU A 465 -30.89 -11.34 14.18
N CYS A 466 -29.68 -11.90 14.30
CA CYS A 466 -29.27 -12.75 15.42
C CYS A 466 -29.17 -11.98 16.74
N SER A 467 -28.63 -10.76 16.74
CA SER A 467 -28.62 -9.89 17.92
C SER A 467 -30.04 -9.49 18.34
N PHE A 468 -30.92 -9.20 17.37
CA PHE A 468 -32.32 -8.88 17.64
C PHE A 468 -33.09 -10.08 18.21
N THR A 469 -32.93 -11.28 17.66
CA THR A 469 -33.59 -12.49 18.20
C THR A 469 -33.04 -12.89 19.57
N ALA A 470 -31.74 -12.72 19.82
CA ALA A 470 -31.15 -12.91 21.14
C ALA A 470 -31.71 -11.91 22.18
N LEU A 471 -31.84 -10.63 21.82
CA LEU A 471 -32.48 -9.61 22.67
C LEU A 471 -33.96 -9.94 22.92
N LEU A 472 -34.71 -10.36 21.90
CA LEU A 472 -36.11 -10.75 22.04
C LEU A 472 -36.28 -11.96 22.98
N ALA A 473 -35.40 -12.96 22.88
CA ALA A 473 -35.38 -14.11 23.77
C ALA A 473 -35.05 -13.70 25.22
N LEU A 474 -34.08 -12.81 25.40
CA LEU A 474 -33.69 -12.28 26.72
C LEU A 474 -34.82 -11.46 27.36
N PHE A 475 -35.50 -10.59 26.60
CA PHE A 475 -36.68 -9.87 27.10
C PHE A 475 -37.86 -10.81 27.40
N THR A 476 -38.08 -11.84 26.57
CA THR A 476 -39.11 -12.86 26.84
C THR A 476 -38.84 -13.64 28.13
N HIS A 477 -37.57 -13.86 28.47
CA HIS A 477 -37.16 -14.50 29.72
C HIS A 477 -37.27 -13.57 30.94
N LEU A 478 -36.88 -12.29 30.81
CA LEU A 478 -36.94 -11.33 31.92
C LEU A 478 -38.36 -10.78 32.18
N TYR A 479 -39.19 -10.65 31.14
CA TYR A 479 -40.50 -10.00 31.19
C TYR A 479 -41.58 -10.84 30.46
N PRO A 480 -41.93 -12.04 30.95
CA PRO A 480 -42.80 -12.97 30.24
C PRO A 480 -44.24 -12.48 30.05
N GLU A 481 -44.81 -11.71 30.98
CA GLU A 481 -46.18 -11.19 30.85
C GLU A 481 -46.31 -10.06 29.80
N PRO A 482 -45.47 -9.00 29.82
CA PRO A 482 -45.45 -8.00 28.75
C PRO A 482 -45.16 -8.62 27.38
N MET A 483 -44.19 -9.54 27.30
CA MET A 483 -43.81 -10.17 26.04
C MET A 483 -44.87 -11.15 25.52
N GLY A 484 -45.58 -11.85 26.40
CA GLY A 484 -46.75 -12.64 26.03
C GLY A 484 -47.90 -11.80 25.48
N THR A 485 -48.05 -10.56 25.95
CA THR A 485 -49.06 -9.62 25.44
C THR A 485 -48.65 -9.03 24.10
N PHE A 486 -47.38 -8.61 23.97
CA PHE A 486 -46.78 -8.15 22.71
C PHE A 486 -46.85 -9.23 21.61
N ALA A 487 -46.51 -10.47 21.93
CA ALA A 487 -46.59 -11.59 21.00
C ALA A 487 -48.03 -11.86 20.55
N LYS A 488 -49.01 -11.83 21.48
CA LYS A 488 -50.43 -11.97 21.13
C LYS A 488 -50.89 -10.91 20.13
N ASN A 489 -50.51 -9.65 20.33
CA ASN A 489 -50.87 -8.54 19.43
C ASN A 489 -50.25 -8.72 18.03
N ILE A 490 -48.96 -9.11 17.96
CA ILE A 490 -48.30 -9.39 16.67
C ILE A 490 -48.95 -10.58 15.96
N PHE A 491 -49.23 -11.68 16.67
CA PHE A 491 -49.87 -12.85 16.07
C PHE A 491 -51.34 -12.61 15.68
N SER A 492 -52.09 -11.75 16.40
CA SER A 492 -53.43 -11.36 15.98
C SER A 492 -53.41 -10.52 14.70
N ASP A 493 -52.48 -9.58 14.57
CA ASP A 493 -52.35 -8.72 13.39
C ASP A 493 -51.91 -9.52 12.15
N ILE A 494 -50.99 -10.47 12.31
CA ILE A 494 -50.56 -11.39 11.25
C ILE A 494 -51.68 -12.37 10.86
N SER A 495 -52.40 -12.93 11.83
CA SER A 495 -53.52 -13.86 11.56
C SER A 495 -54.67 -13.16 10.83
N LEU A 496 -54.89 -11.87 11.05
CA LEU A 496 -55.87 -11.07 10.32
C LEU A 496 -55.49 -10.87 8.84
N CYS A 497 -54.19 -10.81 8.53
CA CYS A 497 -53.68 -10.65 7.16
C CYS A 497 -53.87 -11.89 6.28
N CYS A 498 -53.84 -13.10 6.85
CA CYS A 498 -53.93 -14.34 6.07
C CYS A 498 -55.36 -14.72 5.61
N ASN A 499 -56.40 -14.05 6.11
CA ASN A 499 -57.80 -14.47 5.89
C ASN A 499 -58.70 -13.43 5.19
N THR A 500 -58.15 -12.29 4.74
CA THR A 500 -58.93 -11.29 3.99
C THR A 500 -58.07 -10.43 3.06
N GLU A 501 -58.58 -10.08 1.87
CA GLU A 501 -57.97 -9.10 0.95
C GLU A 501 -58.02 -7.64 1.50
N ARG A 502 -57.41 -7.39 2.66
CA ARG A 502 -57.25 -6.03 3.20
C ARG A 502 -55.82 -5.77 3.65
N LEU A 503 -55.04 -5.30 2.68
CA LEU A 503 -53.65 -4.84 2.78
C LEU A 503 -53.48 -3.58 3.67
N LYS A 504 -53.85 -3.65 4.95
CA LYS A 504 -53.79 -2.50 5.90
C LYS A 504 -53.25 -2.80 7.31
N ALA A 505 -52.89 -4.05 7.63
CA ALA A 505 -52.47 -4.46 8.98
C ALA A 505 -50.96 -4.74 9.11
N VAL A 506 -50.10 -3.90 8.52
CA VAL A 506 -48.64 -3.88 8.80
C VAL A 506 -48.24 -2.52 9.42
N GLY A 507 -49.16 -1.86 10.13
CA GLY A 507 -49.05 -0.44 10.50
C GLY A 507 -47.70 -0.02 11.11
N TRP A 508 -47.12 -0.83 12.00
CA TRP A 508 -45.89 -0.48 12.72
C TRP A 508 -44.59 -0.84 11.98
N LEU A 509 -44.59 -1.86 11.12
CA LEU A 509 -43.42 -2.22 10.31
C LEU A 509 -43.41 -1.53 8.94
N SER A 510 -44.58 -1.20 8.39
CA SER A 510 -44.71 -0.54 7.08
C SER A 510 -44.78 0.98 7.17
N LEU A 511 -44.93 1.60 8.35
CA LEU A 511 -44.91 3.06 8.49
C LEU A 511 -43.66 3.73 7.88
N PRO A 512 -42.42 3.23 8.13
CA PRO A 512 -41.22 3.80 7.51
C PRO A 512 -41.15 3.54 6.00
N LEU A 513 -41.61 2.36 5.55
CA LEU A 513 -41.60 1.97 4.13
C LEU A 513 -42.66 2.74 3.32
N GLY A 514 -43.85 2.92 3.87
CA GLY A 514 -44.94 3.69 3.26
C GLY A 514 -44.61 5.17 3.16
N TYR A 515 -43.99 5.76 4.19
CA TYR A 515 -43.49 7.14 4.14
C TYR A 515 -42.40 7.33 3.08
N MET A 516 -41.52 6.33 2.89
CA MET A 516 -40.55 6.33 1.79
C MET A 516 -41.21 6.15 0.42
N LEU A 517 -42.26 5.33 0.32
CA LEU A 517 -43.02 5.12 -0.92
C LEU A 517 -43.80 6.38 -1.34
N GLU A 518 -44.51 7.04 -0.41
CA GLU A 518 -45.15 8.34 -0.65
C GLU A 518 -44.14 9.41 -1.09
N LYS A 519 -42.94 9.43 -0.47
CA LYS A 519 -41.84 10.33 -0.86
C LYS A 519 -41.33 10.05 -2.27
N VAL A 520 -41.28 8.79 -2.70
CA VAL A 520 -40.83 8.39 -4.04
C VAL A 520 -41.91 8.64 -5.08
N GLU A 521 -43.17 8.33 -4.80
CA GLU A 521 -44.31 8.65 -5.68
C GLU A 521 -44.50 10.16 -5.84
N ALA A 522 -44.29 10.96 -4.79
CA ALA A 522 -44.31 12.42 -4.88
C ALA A 522 -43.15 13.03 -5.69
N MET A 523 -42.08 12.28 -5.96
CA MET A 523 -40.98 12.71 -6.84
C MET A 523 -41.09 12.19 -8.29
N LEU A 524 -41.94 11.19 -8.54
CA LEU A 524 -42.12 10.59 -9.87
C LEU A 524 -43.30 11.24 -10.60
N PRO A 525 -43.08 11.91 -11.75
CA PRO A 525 -44.20 12.41 -12.55
C PRO A 525 -45.05 11.25 -13.06
N SER A 526 -46.37 11.35 -12.86
CA SER A 526 -47.35 10.30 -13.13
C SER A 526 -47.42 9.82 -14.59
N SER A 527 -46.80 10.55 -15.53
CA SER A 527 -46.59 10.12 -16.91
C SER A 527 -45.67 8.90 -17.06
N LEU A 528 -44.71 8.70 -16.14
CA LEU A 528 -43.65 7.71 -16.27
C LEU A 528 -44.15 6.29 -15.93
N LEU A 529 -44.96 6.17 -14.88
CA LEU A 529 -45.66 4.93 -14.52
C LEU A 529 -46.60 4.44 -15.63
N HIS A 530 -47.26 5.37 -16.35
CA HIS A 530 -48.19 5.01 -17.42
C HIS A 530 -47.49 4.59 -18.73
N GLN A 531 -46.21 4.95 -18.91
CA GLN A 531 -45.37 4.41 -19.99
C GLN A 531 -44.80 3.03 -19.65
N LEU A 532 -44.42 2.80 -18.39
CA LEU A 532 -43.91 1.50 -17.94
C LEU A 532 -44.98 0.39 -17.95
N SER A 533 -46.27 0.73 -17.76
CA SER A 533 -47.37 -0.24 -17.85
C SER A 533 -47.75 -0.63 -19.29
N ARG A 534 -46.94 -0.30 -20.30
CA ARG A 534 -47.14 -0.62 -21.73
C ARG A 534 -45.97 -1.38 -22.36
N ILE A 535 -44.98 -1.77 -21.56
CA ILE A 535 -43.86 -2.67 -21.91
C ILE A 535 -44.09 -3.99 -21.15
#